data_AF-A0A936LLT0-F1
#
_entry.id   AF-A0A936LLT0-F1
#
_cell.length_a   1.000
_cell.length_b   1.000
_cell.length_c   1.000
_cell.angle_alpha   90.00
_cell.angle_beta   90.00
_cell.angle_gamma   90.00
#
_symmetry.space_group_name_H-M   'P 1'
#
loop_
_entity.id
_entity.type
_entity.pdbx_description
1 polymer ?
#
loop_
_entity_poly.entity_id
_entity_poly.type
_entity_poly.pdbx_seq_one_letter_code
_entity_poly.pdbx_strand_id
1 'polypeptide(L)'
;MNTKTATLTAADTAGDLLANGGRPLHGIVATIAVANGDSATSTFRMVRVPSSIVLHNVELAWDALGGSCAADLGIYEVAANGGAVVDADEFASAIAMASAGAFTSELEEAAATDIAKIGKPLWERLGLTSDPGKAYDIVATLTADSGAAGDIAIRLRYTTP
;
A
#
# COMPACT_ATOMS: atom_id res chain seq x y z
N MET A 1 -16.52 3.40 33.33
CA MET A 1 -15.49 2.35 33.23
C MET A 1 -14.57 2.76 32.10
N ASN A 2 -13.27 2.91 32.35
CA ASN A 2 -12.34 3.40 31.33
C ASN A 2 -11.65 2.20 30.68
N THR A 3 -11.90 2.02 29.38
CA THR A 3 -11.26 0.96 28.58
C THR A 3 -10.11 1.59 27.79
N LYS A 4 -8.94 0.95 27.82
CA LYS A 4 -7.71 1.40 27.16
C LYS A 4 -7.18 0.28 26.27
N THR A 5 -6.33 0.63 25.32
CA THR A 5 -5.68 -0.35 24.44
C THR A 5 -4.79 -1.31 25.24
N ALA A 6 -4.55 -2.50 24.69
CA ALA A 6 -3.66 -3.47 25.30
C ALA A 6 -2.24 -2.91 25.51
N THR A 7 -1.75 -2.09 24.57
CA THR A 7 -0.45 -1.41 24.66
C THR A 7 -0.38 -0.41 25.81
N LEU A 8 -1.43 0.37 26.05
CA LEU A 8 -1.50 1.28 27.20
C LEU A 8 -1.55 0.51 28.51
N THR A 9 -2.27 -0.61 28.55
CA THR A 9 -2.31 -1.48 29.74
C THR A 9 -0.93 -2.06 30.04
N ALA A 10 -0.18 -2.44 29.01
CA ALA A 10 1.18 -2.94 29.15
C ALA A 10 2.15 -1.85 29.63
N ALA A 11 2.11 -0.64 29.07
CA ALA A 11 2.95 0.47 29.53
C ALA A 11 2.64 0.91 30.96
N ASP A 12 1.36 0.98 31.35
CA ASP A 12 0.97 1.29 32.73
C ASP A 12 1.53 0.25 33.71
N THR A 13 1.62 -1.01 33.28
CA THR A 13 2.20 -2.11 34.08
C THR A 13 3.73 -2.03 34.12
N ALA A 14 4.37 -1.63 33.02
CA ALA A 14 5.82 -1.48 32.90
C ALA A 14 6.37 -0.18 33.51
N GLY A 15 5.50 0.82 33.77
CA GLY A 15 5.90 2.16 34.19
C GLY A 15 6.42 3.03 33.04
N ASP A 16 6.13 2.66 31.80
CA ASP A 16 6.61 3.38 30.61
C ASP A 16 5.73 4.60 30.32
N LEU A 17 6.36 5.72 30.02
CA LEU A 17 5.67 6.95 29.60
C LEU A 17 5.09 6.84 28.18
N LEU A 18 5.49 5.84 27.40
CA LEU A 18 5.03 5.58 26.04
C LEU A 18 4.59 4.12 25.91
N ALA A 19 3.38 3.90 25.41
CA ALA A 19 2.80 2.58 25.16
C ALA A 19 3.56 1.72 24.14
N ASN A 20 4.45 2.35 23.37
CA ASN A 20 5.28 1.69 22.37
C ASN A 20 6.54 2.55 22.22
N GLY A 21 7.74 1.95 22.32
CA GLY A 21 8.96 2.65 21.96
C GLY A 21 8.87 3.14 20.52
N GLY A 22 9.18 4.42 20.26
CA GLY A 22 9.15 4.97 18.90
C GLY A 22 10.06 4.17 17.96
N ARG A 23 9.58 3.90 16.74
CA ARG A 23 10.34 3.19 15.70
C ARG A 23 10.75 4.17 14.59
N PRO A 24 11.91 3.99 13.95
CA PRO A 24 12.29 4.80 12.79
C PRO A 24 11.24 4.68 11.68
N LEU A 25 10.74 5.83 11.21
CA LEU A 25 9.83 5.90 10.07
C LEU A 25 10.67 6.05 8.79
N HIS A 26 10.49 5.12 7.86
CA HIS A 26 11.09 5.16 6.53
C HIS A 26 10.10 5.74 5.52
N GLY A 27 10.59 6.61 4.64
CA GLY A 27 9.84 7.21 3.54
C GLY A 27 10.44 6.83 2.19
N ILE A 28 9.61 6.40 1.24
CA ILE A 28 10.00 6.12 -0.15
C ILE A 28 9.10 6.93 -1.08
N VAL A 29 9.68 7.47 -2.14
CA VAL A 29 8.95 8.12 -3.23
C VAL A 29 9.43 7.54 -4.55
N ALA A 30 8.50 7.17 -5.43
CA ALA A 30 8.80 6.67 -6.77
C ALA A 30 7.75 7.17 -7.76
N THR A 31 8.15 7.29 -9.03
CA THR A 31 7.28 7.72 -10.14
C THR A 31 7.53 6.81 -11.33
N ILE A 32 6.48 6.49 -12.06
CA ILE A 32 6.52 5.67 -13.27
C ILE A 32 5.62 6.26 -14.36
N ALA A 33 6.10 6.21 -15.59
CA ALA A 33 5.35 6.71 -16.74
C ALA A 33 4.33 5.69 -17.22
N VAL A 34 3.16 6.21 -17.60
CA VAL A 34 2.07 5.52 -18.29
C VAL A 34 2.04 5.99 -19.73
N ALA A 35 2.03 5.05 -20.67
CA ALA A 35 1.87 5.37 -22.08
C ALA A 35 0.38 5.54 -22.43
N ASN A 36 0.09 6.27 -23.50
CA ASN A 36 -1.26 6.29 -24.07
C ASN A 36 -1.58 4.91 -24.68
N GLY A 37 -2.73 4.34 -24.33
CA GLY A 37 -3.16 3.02 -24.78
C GLY A 37 -2.55 1.86 -23.99
N ASP A 38 -1.96 2.13 -22.81
CA ASP A 38 -1.69 1.08 -21.84
C ASP A 38 -3.01 0.39 -21.49
N SER A 39 -3.01 -0.95 -21.54
CA SER A 39 -4.22 -1.74 -21.45
C SER A 39 -4.71 -1.89 -20.02
N ALA A 40 -5.98 -2.25 -19.84
CA ALA A 40 -6.64 -2.64 -18.58
C ALA A 40 -6.03 -3.86 -17.85
N THR A 41 -4.79 -4.24 -18.17
CA THR A 41 -4.01 -5.27 -17.49
C THR A 41 -2.53 -4.85 -17.34
N SER A 42 -2.17 -3.63 -17.73
CA SER A 42 -0.82 -3.10 -17.58
C SER A 42 -0.50 -2.97 -16.09
N THR A 43 0.65 -3.52 -15.67
CA THR A 43 1.09 -3.52 -14.27
C THR A 43 2.31 -2.62 -14.09
N PHE A 44 2.24 -1.70 -13.14
CA PHE A 44 3.29 -0.73 -12.82
C PHE A 44 3.89 -1.04 -11.44
N ARG A 45 5.08 -1.63 -11.43
CA ARG A 45 5.80 -2.07 -10.22
C ARG A 45 6.49 -0.87 -9.56
N MET A 46 5.97 -0.36 -8.45
CA MET A 46 6.39 0.95 -7.94
C MET A 46 7.45 0.87 -6.83
N VAL A 47 7.24 0.03 -5.82
CA VAL A 47 8.13 -0.05 -4.64
C VAL A 47 8.24 -1.49 -4.16
N ARG A 48 9.45 -1.90 -3.77
CA ARG A 48 9.71 -3.20 -3.14
C ARG A 48 9.79 -3.06 -1.62
N VAL A 49 9.09 -3.92 -0.89
CA VAL A 49 9.02 -3.92 0.57
C VAL A 49 9.17 -5.33 1.17
N PRO A 50 9.81 -5.48 2.35
CA PRO A 50 9.81 -6.75 3.06
C PRO A 50 8.44 -7.08 3.67
N SER A 51 8.13 -8.37 3.81
CA SER A 51 6.88 -8.87 4.39
C SER A 51 6.63 -8.44 5.84
N SER A 52 7.67 -8.04 6.55
CA SER A 52 7.63 -7.73 7.99
C SER A 52 7.31 -6.25 8.30
N ILE A 53 7.23 -5.38 7.31
CA ILE A 53 7.00 -3.95 7.55
C ILE A 53 5.60 -3.68 8.07
N VAL A 54 5.47 -2.63 8.87
CA VAL A 54 4.18 -2.03 9.23
C VAL A 54 4.02 -0.75 8.42
N LEU A 55 3.00 -0.73 7.56
CA LEU A 55 2.66 0.41 6.71
C LEU A 55 1.88 1.46 7.52
N HIS A 56 2.26 2.73 7.35
CA HIS A 56 1.58 3.87 7.98
C HIS A 56 0.93 4.79 6.96
N ASN A 57 1.46 4.85 5.74
CA ASN A 57 0.85 5.61 4.67
C ASN A 57 1.23 5.04 3.30
N VAL A 58 0.26 4.95 2.40
CA VAL A 58 0.43 4.61 0.99
C VAL A 58 -0.31 5.69 0.22
N GLU A 59 0.40 6.65 -0.37
CA GLU A 59 -0.21 7.77 -1.08
C GLU A 59 0.03 7.65 -2.57
N LEU A 60 -0.99 7.91 -3.39
CA LEU A 60 -0.86 7.99 -4.84
C LEU A 60 -1.19 9.38 -5.37
N ALA A 61 -0.46 9.79 -6.40
CA ALA A 61 -0.76 10.96 -7.23
C ALA A 61 -0.57 10.58 -8.70
N TRP A 62 -1.31 11.22 -9.60
CA TRP A 62 -1.29 10.88 -11.02
C TRP A 62 -1.67 12.07 -11.90
N ASP A 63 -1.20 12.04 -13.15
CA ASP A 63 -1.64 12.96 -14.19
C ASP A 63 -3.04 12.63 -14.71
N ALA A 64 -3.63 13.51 -15.53
CA ALA A 64 -4.89 13.22 -16.19
C ALA A 64 -4.69 12.14 -17.29
N LEU A 65 -4.86 10.87 -16.92
CA LEU A 65 -4.67 9.73 -17.84
C LEU A 65 -5.85 9.53 -18.81
N GLY A 66 -6.91 10.33 -18.69
CA GLY A 66 -8.00 10.43 -19.65
C GLY A 66 -8.89 9.19 -19.75
N GLY A 67 -9.91 9.29 -20.59
CA GLY A 67 -10.86 8.20 -20.84
C GLY A 67 -11.58 7.75 -19.56
N SER A 68 -11.70 6.43 -19.39
CA SER A 68 -12.20 5.79 -18.17
C SER A 68 -11.08 5.16 -17.34
N CYS A 69 -9.83 5.63 -17.51
CA CYS A 69 -8.65 5.05 -16.86
C CYS A 69 -8.88 4.90 -15.36
N ALA A 70 -8.61 3.70 -14.86
CA ALA A 70 -8.70 3.36 -13.44
C ALA A 70 -7.64 2.32 -13.11
N ALA A 71 -7.24 2.24 -11.84
CA ALA A 71 -6.23 1.28 -11.38
C ALA A 71 -6.54 0.71 -10.00
N ASP A 72 -6.21 -0.56 -9.81
CA ASP A 72 -6.12 -1.20 -8.50
C ASP A 72 -4.71 -1.00 -7.92
N LEU A 73 -4.60 -0.92 -6.60
CA LEU A 73 -3.32 -0.86 -5.89
C LEU A 73 -3.19 -2.05 -4.95
N GLY A 74 -2.25 -2.92 -5.26
CA GLY A 74 -2.10 -4.20 -4.58
C GLY A 74 -0.66 -4.66 -4.39
N ILE A 75 -0.55 -5.94 -4.04
CA ILE A 75 0.68 -6.63 -3.69
C ILE A 75 0.93 -7.79 -4.65
N TYR A 76 2.14 -7.82 -5.18
CA TYR A 76 2.61 -8.90 -6.03
C TYR A 76 3.91 -9.49 -5.49
N GLU A 77 4.16 -10.75 -5.84
CA GLU A 77 5.48 -11.36 -5.69
C GLU A 77 6.51 -10.58 -6.50
N VAL A 78 7.76 -10.60 -6.02
CA VAL A 78 8.87 -10.05 -6.77
C VAL A 78 9.13 -10.85 -8.05
N ALA A 79 9.70 -10.22 -9.07
CA ALA A 79 10.03 -10.90 -10.33
C ALA A 79 10.88 -12.18 -10.14
N ALA A 80 11.80 -12.18 -9.17
CA ALA A 80 12.61 -13.35 -8.83
C ALA A 80 11.78 -14.55 -8.31
N ASN A 81 10.57 -14.31 -7.81
CA ASN A 81 9.63 -15.30 -7.31
C ASN A 81 8.45 -15.53 -8.29
N GLY A 82 8.64 -15.20 -9.57
CA GLY A 82 7.62 -15.41 -10.62
C GLY A 82 6.62 -14.28 -10.80
N GLY A 83 6.68 -13.22 -9.98
CA GLY A 83 5.90 -11.99 -10.23
C GLY A 83 4.38 -12.12 -10.09
N ALA A 84 3.88 -13.21 -9.52
CA ALA A 84 2.45 -13.48 -9.40
C ALA A 84 1.71 -12.42 -8.57
N VAL A 85 0.43 -12.22 -8.88
CA VAL A 85 -0.50 -11.44 -8.04
C VAL A 85 -0.64 -12.17 -6.70
N VAL A 86 -0.46 -11.46 -5.60
CA VAL A 86 -0.78 -11.98 -4.25
C VAL A 86 -2.17 -11.51 -3.86
N ASP A 87 -2.38 -10.20 -4.00
CA ASP A 87 -3.64 -9.52 -3.77
C ASP A 87 -3.67 -8.28 -4.68
N ALA A 88 -4.63 -8.20 -5.61
CA ALA A 88 -4.62 -7.18 -6.66
C ALA A 88 -5.03 -5.79 -6.13
N ASP A 89 -5.82 -5.77 -5.06
CA ASP A 89 -6.52 -4.60 -4.54
C ASP A 89 -6.41 -4.48 -3.00
N GLU A 90 -5.36 -5.04 -2.38
CA GLU A 90 -5.14 -4.99 -0.91
C GLU A 90 -5.20 -3.58 -0.31
N PHE A 91 -4.87 -2.53 -1.08
CA PHE A 91 -4.92 -1.14 -0.61
C PHE A 91 -6.10 -0.38 -1.18
N ALA A 92 -6.27 -0.41 -2.50
CA ALA A 92 -7.31 0.35 -3.18
C ALA A 92 -7.78 -0.36 -4.45
N SER A 93 -9.05 -0.15 -4.80
CA SER A 93 -9.70 -0.76 -5.96
C SER A 93 -10.28 0.30 -6.88
N ALA A 94 -10.08 0.14 -8.19
CA ALA A 94 -10.67 0.98 -9.24
C ALA A 94 -10.54 2.50 -9.00
N ILE A 95 -9.38 2.97 -8.55
CA ILE A 95 -9.08 4.39 -8.38
C ILE A 95 -9.27 5.09 -9.72
N ALA A 96 -10.21 6.04 -9.80
CA ALA A 96 -10.49 6.74 -11.05
C ALA A 96 -9.36 7.74 -11.39
N MET A 97 -8.67 7.51 -12.50
CA MET A 97 -7.50 8.27 -12.95
C MET A 97 -7.74 9.10 -14.23
N ALA A 98 -8.99 9.24 -14.65
CA ALA A 98 -9.35 10.03 -15.84
C ALA A 98 -8.92 11.52 -15.73
N SER A 99 -8.91 12.07 -14.51
CA SER A 99 -8.43 13.41 -14.18
C SER A 99 -7.24 13.34 -13.22
N ALA A 100 -6.39 14.37 -13.24
CA ALA A 100 -5.22 14.45 -12.36
C ALA A 100 -5.62 14.40 -10.87
N GLY A 101 -4.86 13.64 -10.10
CA GLY A 101 -5.03 13.46 -8.66
C GLY A 101 -3.78 13.88 -7.89
N ALA A 102 -3.96 14.62 -6.80
CA ALA A 102 -2.89 14.90 -5.85
C ALA A 102 -2.73 13.75 -4.85
N PHE A 103 -1.60 13.73 -4.12
CA PHE A 103 -1.32 12.70 -3.11
C PHE A 103 -2.50 12.54 -2.14
N THR A 104 -3.14 11.36 -2.23
CA THR A 104 -4.24 10.93 -1.36
C THR A 104 -3.87 9.57 -0.78
N SER A 105 -4.26 9.33 0.48
CA SER A 105 -3.96 8.08 1.17
C SER A 105 -4.90 6.98 0.70
N GLU A 106 -4.30 5.89 0.21
CA GLU A 106 -4.96 4.71 -0.35
C GLU A 106 -4.79 3.49 0.56
N LEU A 107 -4.14 3.60 1.73
CA LEU A 107 -3.83 2.44 2.60
C LEU A 107 -5.08 1.67 3.09
N GLU A 108 -6.21 2.36 3.18
CA GLU A 108 -7.46 1.86 3.77
C GLU A 108 -8.65 2.03 2.80
N GLU A 109 -8.42 2.19 1.49
CA GLU A 109 -9.51 2.47 0.55
C GLU A 109 -10.33 1.21 0.23
N ALA A 110 -9.67 0.15 -0.24
CA ALA A 110 -10.31 -1.11 -0.63
C ALA A 110 -10.96 -1.85 0.55
N ALA A 111 -10.44 -1.62 1.76
CA ALA A 111 -10.92 -2.26 2.98
C ALA A 111 -11.12 -1.23 4.11
N ALA A 112 -11.77 -0.11 3.83
CA ALA A 112 -12.14 0.90 4.84
C ALA A 112 -12.88 0.33 6.07
N THR A 113 -13.42 -0.89 5.96
CA THR A 113 -14.13 -1.61 7.03
C THR A 113 -13.27 -2.59 7.84
N ASP A 114 -12.04 -2.92 7.44
CA ASP A 114 -11.20 -3.90 8.15
C ASP A 114 -10.16 -3.24 9.07
N ILE A 115 -10.67 -2.57 10.11
CA ILE A 115 -9.88 -1.95 11.18
C ILE A 115 -8.88 -2.93 11.82
N ALA A 116 -9.12 -4.25 11.71
CA ALA A 116 -8.24 -5.26 12.28
C ALA A 116 -6.88 -5.36 11.56
N LYS A 117 -6.78 -4.90 10.30
CA LYS A 117 -5.53 -4.85 9.53
C LYS A 117 -4.67 -3.61 9.81
N ILE A 118 -5.20 -2.61 10.54
CA ILE A 118 -4.46 -1.38 10.83
C ILE A 118 -3.30 -1.66 11.79
N GLY A 119 -2.11 -1.19 11.44
CA GLY A 119 -0.89 -1.38 12.24
C GLY A 119 -0.36 -2.82 12.25
N LYS A 120 -0.92 -3.72 11.43
CA LYS A 120 -0.42 -5.07 11.24
C LYS A 120 0.76 -5.10 10.28
N PRO A 121 1.72 -6.03 10.47
CA PRO A 121 2.76 -6.24 9.48
C PRO A 121 2.15 -6.74 8.16
N LEU A 122 2.79 -6.45 7.03
CA LEU A 122 2.27 -6.76 5.70
C LEU A 122 1.86 -8.23 5.55
N TRP A 123 2.64 -9.19 6.08
CA TRP A 123 2.28 -10.61 6.02
C TRP A 123 0.97 -10.95 6.75
N GLU A 124 0.66 -10.30 7.88
CA GLU A 124 -0.62 -10.49 8.58
C GLU A 124 -1.77 -9.87 7.79
N ARG A 125 -1.54 -8.73 7.13
CA ARG A 125 -2.54 -8.11 6.25
C ARG A 125 -2.92 -9.03 5.08
N LEU A 126 -1.93 -9.73 4.54
CA LEU A 126 -2.09 -10.76 3.50
C LEU A 126 -2.67 -12.09 4.04
N GLY A 127 -3.07 -12.17 5.31
CA GLY A 127 -3.69 -13.35 5.91
C GLY A 127 -2.74 -14.53 6.16
N LEU A 128 -1.42 -14.32 6.11
CA LEU A 128 -0.45 -15.36 6.42
C LEU A 128 -0.41 -15.61 7.94
N THR A 129 -0.07 -16.84 8.35
CA THR A 129 0.02 -17.22 9.78
C THR A 129 1.41 -17.00 10.38
N SER A 130 2.41 -16.76 9.55
CA SER A 130 3.79 -16.48 9.94
C SER A 130 4.49 -15.65 8.87
N ASP A 131 5.46 -14.82 9.28
CA ASP A 131 6.26 -14.03 8.36
C ASP A 131 7.07 -14.92 7.39
N PRO A 132 6.83 -14.82 6.07
CA PRO A 132 7.60 -15.58 5.09
C PRO A 132 9.04 -15.07 4.88
N GLY A 133 9.39 -13.91 5.45
CA GLY A 133 10.73 -13.32 5.31
C GLY A 133 11.11 -12.95 3.88
N LYS A 134 10.12 -12.69 3.01
CA LYS A 134 10.33 -12.37 1.59
C LYS A 134 9.97 -10.92 1.27
N ALA A 135 10.39 -10.48 0.10
CA ALA A 135 10.01 -9.18 -0.41
C ALA A 135 8.78 -9.29 -1.32
N TYR A 136 8.03 -8.19 -1.40
CA TYR A 136 6.89 -8.00 -2.26
C TYR A 136 7.02 -6.68 -3.02
N ASP A 137 6.39 -6.59 -4.19
CA ASP A 137 6.26 -5.34 -4.94
C ASP A 137 4.85 -4.77 -4.71
N ILE A 138 4.76 -3.47 -4.41
CA ILE A 138 3.53 -2.69 -4.47
C ILE A 138 3.33 -2.28 -5.93
N VAL A 139 2.15 -2.56 -6.47
CA VAL A 139 1.88 -2.48 -7.91
C VAL A 139 0.56 -1.77 -8.15
N ALA A 140 0.57 -0.80 -9.07
CA ALA A 140 -0.64 -0.26 -9.65
C ALA A 140 -0.99 -1.06 -10.92
N THR A 141 -2.20 -1.60 -11.00
CA THR A 141 -2.67 -2.38 -12.14
C THR A 141 -3.85 -1.68 -12.77
N LEU A 142 -3.76 -1.30 -14.05
CA LEU A 142 -4.90 -0.67 -14.71
C LEU A 142 -6.07 -1.66 -14.77
N THR A 143 -7.27 -1.15 -14.56
CA THR A 143 -8.55 -1.87 -14.75
C THR A 143 -9.36 -1.32 -15.92
N ALA A 144 -8.89 -0.22 -16.51
CA ALA A 144 -9.38 0.36 -17.75
C ALA A 144 -8.23 0.99 -18.53
N ASP A 145 -8.33 1.00 -19.86
CA ASP A 145 -7.27 1.51 -20.72
C ASP A 145 -6.97 3.00 -20.46
N SER A 146 -5.70 3.37 -20.54
CA SER A 146 -5.30 4.78 -20.48
C SER A 146 -5.69 5.51 -21.77
N GLY A 147 -6.30 6.69 -21.65
CA GLY A 147 -6.65 7.55 -22.78
C GLY A 147 -5.57 8.60 -23.12
N ALA A 148 -4.56 8.75 -22.26
CA ALA A 148 -3.47 9.69 -22.38
C ALA A 148 -2.21 9.14 -21.68
N ALA A 149 -1.05 9.66 -22.10
CA ALA A 149 0.21 9.42 -21.40
C ALA A 149 0.35 10.40 -20.22
N GLY A 150 1.08 9.99 -19.20
CA GLY A 150 1.34 10.78 -18.00
C GLY A 150 2.14 9.96 -16.99
N ASP A 151 2.16 10.39 -15.74
CA ASP A 151 2.87 9.70 -14.67
C ASP A 151 1.94 9.25 -13.52
N ILE A 152 2.32 8.18 -12.84
CA ILE A 152 1.79 7.78 -11.53
C ILE A 152 2.94 7.83 -10.52
N ALA A 153 2.73 8.50 -9.40
CA ALA A 153 3.69 8.62 -8.30
C ALA A 153 3.14 8.02 -7.01
N ILE A 154 4.02 7.35 -6.25
CA ILE A 154 3.71 6.79 -4.94
C ILE A 154 4.58 7.43 -3.87
N ARG A 155 3.99 7.66 -2.69
CA ARG A 155 4.73 7.94 -1.47
C ARG A 155 4.35 6.91 -0.41
N LEU A 156 5.36 6.17 0.04
CA LEU A 156 5.21 5.11 1.03
C LEU A 156 5.85 5.54 2.35
N ARG A 157 5.16 5.31 3.47
CA ARG A 157 5.72 5.46 4.82
C ARG A 157 5.52 4.18 5.62
N TYR A 158 6.59 3.65 6.19
CA TYR A 158 6.56 2.40 6.94
C TYR A 158 7.58 2.36 8.08
N THR A 159 7.37 1.48 9.04
CA THR A 159 8.36 1.15 10.08
C THR A 159 8.79 -0.31 9.94
N THR A 160 10.02 -0.60 10.32
CA THR A 160 10.50 -1.99 10.48
C THR A 160 10.18 -2.53 11.88
N PRO A 161 9.98 -3.85 12.03
CA PRO A 161 9.73 -4.50 13.32
C PRO A 161 10.91 -4.42 14.30
#